data_AF-A0A9Q5BV75-F1
#
_entry.id   AF-A0A9Q5BV75-F1
#
_cell.length_a   1.000
_cell.length_b   1.000
_cell.length_c   1.000
_cell.angle_alpha   90.00
_cell.angle_beta   90.00
_cell.angle_gamma   90.00
#
_symmetry.space_group_name_H-M   'P 1'
#
loop_
_entity.id
_entity.type
_entity.pdbx_description
1 polymer ?
#
loop_
_entity_poly.entity_id
_entity_poly.type
_entity_poly.pdbx_seq_one_letter_code
_entity_poly.pdbx_strand_id
1 'polypeptide(L)'
;MALNIIVDIQETLGTVFKFKEFRNKKQFNTNEIVGTSIVVFDSLGNEHIVVIDKLAEKLSVLNTLKVFDDVEFQNLQGKVYGTSREDSTFVQLKLSLTAENIRKVE
;
A
#
# COMPACT_ATOMS: atom_id res chain seq x y z
N MET A 1 -8.52 -27.85 -3.95
CA MET A 1 -8.52 -27.12 -2.65
C MET A 1 -7.75 -25.83 -2.85
N ALA A 2 -8.35 -24.68 -2.57
CA ALA A 2 -7.63 -23.40 -2.62
C ALA A 2 -6.87 -23.21 -1.30
N LEU A 3 -5.57 -22.92 -1.37
CA LEU A 3 -4.77 -22.60 -0.20
C LEU A 3 -5.01 -21.12 0.14
N ASN A 4 -5.78 -20.84 1.19
CA ASN A 4 -5.96 -19.48 1.68
C ASN A 4 -4.75 -19.11 2.54
N ILE A 5 -3.86 -18.27 2.00
CA ILE A 5 -2.77 -17.68 2.77
C ILE A 5 -3.37 -16.55 3.61
N ILE A 6 -3.50 -16.76 4.92
CA ILE A 6 -3.85 -15.71 5.88
C ILE A 6 -2.54 -15.04 6.31
N VAL A 7 -2.39 -13.75 6.02
CA VAL A 7 -1.23 -12.96 6.44
C VAL A 7 -1.72 -11.91 7.43
N ASP A 8 -1.26 -11.96 8.67
CA ASP A 8 -1.42 -10.84 9.58
C ASP A 8 -0.42 -9.74 9.18
N ILE A 9 -0.94 -8.71 8.52
CA ILE A 9 -0.12 -7.62 7.97
C ILE A 9 0.48 -6.76 9.07
N GLN A 10 -0.21 -6.60 10.20
CA GLN A 10 0.29 -5.78 11.30
C GLN A 10 1.45 -6.50 12.00
N GLU A 11 1.35 -7.82 12.20
CA GLU A 11 2.46 -8.60 12.73
C GLU A 11 3.63 -8.70 11.74
N THR A 12 3.35 -8.76 10.44
CA THR A 12 4.39 -8.97 9.41
C THR A 12 5.15 -7.69 9.08
N LEU A 13 4.45 -6.56 8.91
CA LEU A 13 5.04 -5.30 8.45
C LEU A 13 5.15 -4.25 9.55
N GLY A 14 4.51 -4.47 10.69
CA GLY A 14 4.34 -3.48 11.74
C GLY A 14 3.11 -2.59 11.50
N THR A 15 2.87 -1.70 12.46
CA THR A 15 1.77 -0.73 12.41
C THR A 15 2.22 0.64 11.94
N VAL A 16 3.45 1.03 12.29
CA VAL A 16 4.06 2.33 11.98
C VAL A 16 5.05 2.18 10.84
N PHE A 17 4.99 3.11 9.88
CA PHE A 17 5.83 3.14 8.70
C PHE A 17 6.50 4.50 8.55
N LYS A 18 7.61 4.55 7.82
CA LYS A 18 8.27 5.80 7.44
C LYS A 18 7.75 6.28 6.09
N PHE A 19 7.17 7.47 6.04
CA PHE A 19 6.68 8.06 4.81
C PHE A 19 7.81 8.38 3.82
N LYS A 20 7.61 8.11 2.53
CA LYS A 20 8.56 8.51 1.48
C LYS A 20 7.96 9.56 0.55
N GLU A 21 6.87 9.21 -0.12
CA GLU A 21 6.19 10.06 -1.10
C GLU A 21 4.77 9.56 -1.34
N PHE A 22 3.95 10.38 -2.01
CA PHE A 22 2.67 9.94 -2.54
C PHE A 22 2.58 10.22 -4.04
N ARG A 23 1.78 9.42 -4.74
CA ARG A 23 1.57 9.51 -6.19
C ARG A 23 0.09 9.29 -6.50
N ASN A 24 -0.39 9.91 -7.58
CA ASN A 24 -1.74 9.66 -8.06
C ASN A 24 -1.87 8.24 -8.62
N LYS A 25 -2.86 7.48 -8.17
CA LYS A 25 -3.23 6.19 -8.75
C LYS A 25 -4.15 6.46 -9.94
N LYS A 26 -3.68 6.13 -11.14
CA LYS A 26 -4.47 6.22 -12.37
C LYS A 26 -5.20 4.92 -12.64
N GLN A 27 -6.37 4.99 -13.26
CA GLN A 27 -7.02 3.82 -13.81
C GLN A 27 -6.23 3.30 -15.03
N PHE A 28 -6.21 1.98 -15.19
CA PHE A 28 -5.48 1.34 -16.28
C PHE A 28 -6.00 1.83 -17.65
N ASN A 29 -5.07 2.21 -18.53
CA ASN A 29 -5.35 2.78 -19.85
C ASN A 29 -6.12 4.12 -19.87
N THR A 30 -6.26 4.81 -18.75
CA THR A 30 -6.86 6.16 -18.72
C THR A 30 -5.96 7.16 -17.97
N ASN A 31 -6.21 8.45 -18.16
CA ASN A 31 -5.59 9.51 -17.35
C ASN A 31 -6.42 9.86 -16.10
N GLU A 32 -7.50 9.11 -15.83
CA GLU A 32 -8.38 9.35 -14.70
C GLU A 32 -7.68 8.95 -13.39
N ILE A 33 -7.68 9.84 -12.42
CA ILE A 33 -7.12 9.59 -11.08
C ILE A 33 -8.23 8.96 -10.24
N VAL A 34 -8.00 7.72 -9.81
CA VAL A 34 -8.96 6.91 -9.03
C VAL A 34 -8.56 6.74 -7.57
N GLY A 35 -7.39 7.24 -7.16
CA GLY A 35 -6.95 7.19 -5.78
C GLY A 35 -5.53 7.72 -5.59
N THR A 36 -4.93 7.36 -4.46
CA THR A 36 -3.58 7.78 -4.07
C THR A 36 -2.77 6.56 -3.67
N SER A 37 -1.56 6.44 -4.24
CA SER A 37 -0.55 5.47 -3.83
C SER A 37 0.43 6.15 -2.88
N ILE A 38 0.57 5.62 -1.67
CA ILE A 38 1.53 6.09 -0.67
C ILE A 38 2.71 5.12 -0.65
N VAL A 39 3.92 5.65 -0.80
CA VAL A 39 5.17 4.88 -0.70
C VAL A 39 5.73 5.07 0.71
N VAL A 40 6.00 3.96 1.38
CA VAL A 40 6.49 3.93 2.76
C VAL A 40 7.59 2.89 2.95
N PHE A 41 8.34 2.99 4.04
CA PHE A 41 9.26 1.96 4.50
C PHE A 41 8.76 1.30 5.78
N ASP A 42 8.90 -0.02 5.88
CA ASP A 42 8.72 -0.75 7.14
C ASP A 42 9.93 -0.58 8.08
N SER A 43 9.83 -1.17 9.28
CA SER A 43 10.91 -1.13 10.29
C SER A 43 12.23 -1.77 9.84
N LEU A 44 12.19 -2.62 8.81
CA LEU A 44 13.36 -3.29 8.24
C LEU A 44 13.93 -2.51 7.04
N GLY A 45 13.31 -1.39 6.66
CA GLY A 45 13.71 -0.56 5.53
C GLY A 45 13.19 -1.06 4.17
N ASN A 46 12.28 -2.04 4.14
CA ASN A 46 11.68 -2.48 2.88
C ASN A 46 10.63 -1.47 2.42
N GLU A 47 10.64 -1.18 1.12
CA GLU A 47 9.67 -0.28 0.50
C GLU A 47 8.34 -0.99 0.22
N HIS A 48 7.25 -0.34 0.61
CA HIS A 48 5.89 -0.80 0.38
C HIS A 48 5.06 0.29 -0.28
N ILE A 49 4.11 -0.13 -1.12
CA ILE A 49 3.12 0.76 -1.74
C ILE A 49 1.75 0.44 -1.16
N VAL A 50 1.19 1.40 -0.43
CA VAL A 50 -0.15 1.33 0.14
C VAL A 50 -1.10 2.16 -0.69
N VAL A 51 -2.20 1.56 -1.13
CA VAL A 51 -3.19 2.22 -1.97
C VAL A 51 -4.39 2.67 -1.13
N ILE A 52 -4.77 3.93 -1.28
CA ILE A 52 -5.98 4.51 -0.69
C ILE A 52 -6.88 4.94 -1.83
N ASP A 53 -8.12 4.43 -1.89
CA ASP A 53 -9.10 4.78 -2.93
C ASP A 53 -9.78 6.13 -2.63
N LYS A 54 -8.96 7.14 -2.38
CA LYS A 54 -9.30 8.55 -2.20
C LYS A 54 -8.27 9.41 -2.93
N LEU A 55 -8.73 10.53 -3.49
CA LEU A 55 -7.83 11.53 -4.08
C LEU A 55 -6.93 12.16 -3.01
N ALA A 56 -5.72 12.57 -3.39
CA ALA A 56 -4.75 13.16 -2.47
C ALA A 56 -5.31 14.39 -1.75
N GLU A 57 -6.13 15.19 -2.44
CA GLU A 57 -6.81 16.37 -1.88
C GLU A 57 -7.74 16.04 -0.71
N LYS A 58 -8.29 14.82 -0.66
CA LYS A 58 -9.14 14.35 0.45
C LYS A 58 -8.33 13.83 1.64
N LEU A 59 -7.01 13.74 1.51
CA LEU A 59 -6.08 13.26 2.53
C LEU A 59 -5.25 14.44 3.03
N SER A 60 -5.87 15.29 3.86
CA SER A 60 -5.27 16.55 4.33
C SER A 60 -3.89 16.40 4.98
N VAL A 61 -3.63 15.25 5.61
CA VAL A 61 -2.32 14.93 6.22
C VAL A 61 -1.18 14.91 5.20
N LEU A 62 -1.42 14.60 3.93
CA LEU A 62 -0.37 14.50 2.92
C LEU A 62 0.37 15.83 2.69
N ASN A 63 -0.31 16.95 2.93
CA ASN A 63 0.28 18.29 2.79
C ASN A 63 1.28 18.63 3.91
N THR A 64 1.27 17.89 5.02
CA THR A 64 2.13 18.15 6.18
C THR A 64 3.24 17.11 6.36
N LEU A 65 3.16 15.99 5.64
CA LEU A 65 4.14 14.91 5.71
C LEU A 65 5.45 15.28 5.02
N LYS A 66 6.55 14.97 5.70
CA LYS A 66 7.92 15.01 5.19
C LYS A 66 8.45 13.59 5.05
N VAL A 67 9.45 13.42 4.19
CA VAL A 67 10.19 12.15 4.06
C VAL A 67 10.69 11.72 5.44
N PHE A 68 10.49 10.44 5.77
CA PHE A 68 10.76 9.79 7.05
C PHE A 68 9.89 10.19 8.26
N ASP A 69 8.81 10.95 8.05
CA ASP A 69 7.78 11.08 9.09
C ASP A 69 7.16 9.71 9.40
N ASP A 70 6.86 9.46 10.66
CA ASP A 70 6.13 8.27 11.09
C ASP A 70 4.65 8.39 10.73
N VAL A 71 4.12 7.35 10.10
CA VAL A 71 2.74 7.28 9.64
C VAL A 71 2.10 5.95 9.98
N GLU A 72 0.81 5.98 10.19
CA GLU A 72 -0.03 4.81 10.37
C GLU A 72 -1.20 4.81 9.40
N PHE A 73 -1.60 3.62 8.98
CA PHE A 73 -2.71 3.42 8.08
C PHE A 73 -3.94 2.91 8.83
N GLN A 74 -5.08 3.53 8.59
CA GLN A 74 -6.36 3.07 9.12
C GLN A 74 -6.89 1.92 8.26
N ASN A 75 -7.28 0.83 8.92
CA ASN A 75 -7.79 -0.38 8.27
C ASN A 75 -6.85 -0.90 7.17
N LEU A 76 -5.55 -0.99 7.49
CA LEU A 76 -4.55 -1.57 6.59
C LEU A 76 -4.88 -3.04 6.31
N GLN A 77 -5.00 -3.37 5.04
CA GLN A 77 -5.30 -4.71 4.55
C GLN A 77 -4.26 -5.11 3.51
N GLY A 78 -3.95 -6.40 3.46
CA GLY A 78 -3.04 -6.98 2.48
C GLY A 78 -3.73 -8.10 1.72
N LYS A 79 -3.55 -8.12 0.41
CA LYS A 79 -3.97 -9.22 -0.46
C LYS A 79 -2.77 -9.73 -1.21
N VAL A 80 -2.54 -11.04 -1.14
CA VAL A 80 -1.57 -11.74 -1.98
C VAL A 80 -2.29 -12.24 -3.22
N TYR A 81 -1.76 -11.92 -4.40
CA TYR A 81 -2.22 -12.51 -5.66
C TYR A 81 -1.05 -13.13 -6.42
N GLY A 82 -1.35 -14.20 -7.14
CA GLY A 82 -0.42 -14.84 -8.06
C GLY A 82 -0.67 -14.37 -9.48
N THR A 83 0.40 -14.00 -10.19
CA THR A 83 0.36 -13.82 -11.64
C THR A 83 1.16 -14.94 -12.29
N SER A 84 0.54 -15.64 -13.23
CA SER A 84 1.21 -16.61 -14.11
C SER A 84 0.98 -16.20 -15.56
N ARG A 85 1.88 -16.62 -16.44
CA ARG A 85 1.66 -16.55 -17.89
C ARG A 85 0.91 -17.80 -18.33
N GLU A 86 0.21 -17.71 -19.46
CA GLU A 86 -0.41 -18.87 -20.10
C GLU A 86 0.65 -19.97 -20.31
N ASP A 87 0.30 -21.22 -20.00
CA ASP A 87 1.17 -22.41 -20.03
C ASP A 87 2.43 -22.40 -19.12
N SER A 88 2.52 -21.46 -18.18
CA SER A 88 3.62 -21.42 -17.19
C SER A 88 3.27 -22.17 -15.91
N THR A 89 4.20 -23.03 -15.45
CA THR A 89 4.16 -23.66 -14.11
C THR A 89 4.71 -22.74 -13.00
N PHE A 90 5.32 -21.62 -13.37
CA PHE A 90 5.83 -20.60 -12.45
C PHE A 90 4.74 -19.57 -12.12
N VAL A 91 4.52 -19.31 -10.83
CA VAL A 91 3.59 -18.29 -10.31
C VAL A 91 4.40 -17.24 -9.53
N GLN A 92 4.31 -15.98 -9.96
CA GLN A 92 4.85 -14.87 -9.19
C GLN A 92 3.81 -14.40 -8.17
N LEU A 93 4.14 -14.48 -6.89
CA LEU A 93 3.31 -13.93 -5.83
C LEU A 93 3.63 -12.44 -5.64
N LYS A 94 2.59 -11.63 -5.45
CA LYS A 94 2.72 -10.21 -5.15
C LYS A 94 1.78 -9.82 -4.02
N LEU A 95 2.34 -9.12 -3.03
CA LEU A 95 1.57 -8.47 -1.97
C LEU A 95 1.06 -7.12 -2.47
N SER A 96 -0.20 -6.84 -2.20
CA SER A 96 -0.81 -5.53 -2.43
C SER A 96 -1.45 -5.04 -1.15
N LEU A 97 -1.14 -3.82 -0.78
CA LEU A 97 -1.61 -3.19 0.44
C LEU A 97 -2.65 -2.12 0.11
N THR A 98 -3.73 -2.10 0.87
CA THR A 98 -4.80 -1.10 0.78
C THR A 98 -5.13 -0.56 2.16
N ALA A 99 -5.51 0.70 2.25
CA ALA A 99 -5.95 1.32 3.49
C ALA A 99 -7.08 2.31 3.23
N GLU A 100 -7.85 2.65 4.27
CA GLU A 100 -8.92 3.64 4.16
C GLU A 100 -8.43 5.07 4.34
N ASN A 101 -7.38 5.26 5.15
CA ASN A 101 -6.82 6.58 5.46
C ASN A 101 -5.38 6.46 5.96
N ILE A 102 -4.71 7.60 6.07
CA ILE A 102 -3.37 7.75 6.64
C ILE A 102 -3.39 8.81 7.74
N ARG A 103 -2.61 8.60 8.80
CA ARG A 103 -2.36 9.60 9.84
C ARG A 103 -0.86 9.71 10.11
N LYS A 104 -0.42 10.90 10.52
CA LYS A 104 0.91 11.11 11.07
C LYS A 104 0.93 10.65 12.53
N VAL A 105 2.02 10.01 12.94
CA VAL A 105 2.31 9.67 14.34
C VAL A 105 3.29 10.70 14.87
N GLU A 106 3.02 11.22 16.08
CA GLU A 106 3.89 12.16 16.79
C GLU A 106 4.99 11.45 17.57
#